data_AF-A0A379VSB0-F1
#
_entry.id   AF-A0A379VSB0-F1
#
_cell.length_a   1.000
_cell.length_b   1.000
_cell.length_c   1.000
_cell.angle_alpha   90.00
_cell.angle_beta   90.00
_cell.angle_gamma   90.00
#
_symmetry.space_group_name_H-M   'P 1'
#
loop_
_entity.id
_entity.type
_entity.pdbx_description
1 polymer ?
#
loop_
_entity_poly.entity_id
_entity_poly.type
_entity_poly.pdbx_seq_one_letter_code
_entity_poly.pdbx_strand_id
1 'polypeptide(L)' 'MAILRHPASRKNHTNVLMHIQGYFHRALNSRQRAELREVILGYRAGRLPILAPLTLLKHYLAETSG' A
#
# COMPACT_ATOMS: atom_id res chain seq x y z
N MET A 1 27.30 0.82 -4.83
CA MET A 1 25.88 0.57 -4.48
C MET A 1 25.16 1.90 -4.27
N ALA A 2 24.78 2.59 -5.36
CA ALA A 2 24.32 4.00 -5.31
C ALA A 2 22.81 4.18 -5.05
N ILE A 3 22.05 3.09 -4.93
CA ILE A 3 20.58 3.11 -4.90
C ILE A 3 20.03 3.53 -3.53
N LEU A 4 20.80 3.32 -2.45
CA LEU A 4 20.42 3.70 -1.08
C LEU A 4 20.70 5.17 -0.73
N ARG A 5 21.28 5.96 -1.65
CA ARG A 5 21.60 7.39 -1.41
C ARG A 5 20.38 8.31 -1.43
N HIS A 6 19.27 7.86 -2.03
CA HIS A 6 18.10 8.71 -2.21
C HIS A 6 16.94 8.18 -1.36
N PRO A 7 16.45 8.96 -0.39
CA PRO A 7 15.24 8.61 0.34
C PRO A 7 14.11 8.34 -0.66
N ALA A 8 13.35 7.27 -0.41
CA ALA A 8 12.21 6.95 -1.26
C ALA A 8 11.17 8.08 -1.20
N SER A 9 10.79 8.60 -2.38
CA SER A 9 9.77 9.63 -2.49
C SER A 9 8.37 9.05 -2.26
N ARG A 10 7.39 9.90 -1.93
CA ARG A 10 5.95 9.51 -1.88
C ARG A 10 5.50 8.82 -3.16
N LYS A 11 6.03 9.23 -4.33
CA LYS A 11 5.76 8.60 -5.62
C LYS A 11 6.29 7.16 -5.65
N ASN A 12 7.53 6.94 -5.23
CA ASN A 12 8.13 5.60 -5.19
C ASN A 12 7.40 4.68 -4.22
N HIS A 13 7.07 5.17 -3.02
CA HIS A 13 6.25 4.42 -2.06
C HIS A 13 4.87 4.06 -2.63
N THR A 14 4.20 5.01 -3.30
CA THR A 14 2.90 4.74 -3.93
C THR A 14 3.00 3.64 -4.98
N ASN A 15 4.04 3.68 -5.84
CA ASN A 15 4.25 2.65 -6.86
C ASN A 15 4.42 1.28 -6.22
N VAL A 16 5.28 1.16 -5.19
CA VAL A 16 5.50 -0.09 -4.47
C VAL A 16 4.21 -0.59 -3.81
N LEU A 17 3.45 0.27 -3.14
CA LEU A 17 2.18 -0.10 -2.51
C LEU A 17 1.13 -0.59 -3.53
N MET A 18 1.05 0.06 -4.70
CA MET A 18 0.17 -0.38 -5.79
C MET A 18 0.59 -1.75 -6.35
N HIS A 19 1.88 -2.01 -6.48
CA HIS A 19 2.40 -3.33 -6.88
C HIS A 19 2.07 -4.41 -5.84
N ILE A 20 2.24 -4.11 -4.55
CA ILE A 20 1.88 -5.01 -3.46
C ILE A 20 0.38 -5.34 -3.49
N GLN A 21 -0.48 -4.32 -3.66
CA GLN A 21 -1.92 -4.53 -3.82
C GLN A 21 -2.24 -5.47 -4.98
N GLY A 22 -1.57 -5.30 -6.13
CA GLY A 22 -1.75 -6.17 -7.30
C GLY A 22 -1.31 -7.62 -7.04
N TYR A 23 -0.18 -7.80 -6.35
CA TYR A 23 0.30 -9.13 -5.96
C TYR A 23 -0.73 -9.88 -5.11
N PHE A 24 -1.34 -9.20 -4.13
CA PHE A 24 -2.36 -9.78 -3.26
C PHE A 24 -3.79 -9.72 -3.80
N HIS A 25 -4.00 -9.50 -5.10
CA HIS A 25 -5.35 -9.37 -5.66
C HIS A 25 -6.26 -10.58 -5.39
N ARG A 26 -5.72 -11.80 -5.24
CA ARG A 26 -6.50 -13.00 -4.91
C ARG A 26 -6.87 -13.09 -3.44
N ALA A 27 -6.06 -12.48 -2.57
CA ALA A 27 -6.29 -12.44 -1.13
C ALA A 27 -7.27 -11.33 -0.74
N LEU A 28 -7.32 -10.25 -1.54
CA LEU A 28 -8.19 -9.11 -1.30
C LEU A 28 -9.49 -9.24 -2.09
N ASN A 29 -10.63 -9.12 -1.40
CA ASN A 29 -11.92 -8.97 -2.08
C ASN A 29 -12.05 -7.59 -2.76
N SER A 30 -13.05 -7.41 -3.62
CA SER A 30 -13.23 -6.16 -4.39
C SER A 30 -13.33 -4.91 -3.53
N ARG A 31 -13.98 -5.01 -2.35
CA ARG A 31 -14.11 -3.90 -1.40
C ARG A 31 -12.76 -3.55 -0.80
N GLN A 32 -12.03 -4.55 -0.29
CA GLN A 32 -10.70 -4.36 0.31
C GLN A 32 -9.70 -3.77 -0.70
N ARG A 33 -9.76 -4.19 -1.97
CA ARG A 33 -8.93 -3.60 -3.04
C ARG A 33 -9.25 -2.12 -3.28
N ALA A 34 -10.53 -1.75 -3.31
CA ALA A 34 -10.93 -0.37 -3.51
C ALA A 34 -10.50 0.51 -2.32
N GLU A 35 -10.73 0.03 -1.11
CA GLU A 35 -10.35 0.73 0.12
C GLU A 35 -8.83 0.91 0.23
N LEU A 36 -8.04 -0.14 -0.04
CA LEU A 36 -6.57 -0.04 -0.05
C LEU A 36 -6.08 0.99 -1.07
N ARG A 37 -6.68 0.99 -2.26
CA ARG A 37 -6.33 1.95 -3.33
C ARG A 37 -6.57 3.39 -2.87
N GLU A 38 -7.73 3.67 -2.27
CA GLU A 38 -8.06 5.02 -1.78
C GLU A 38 -7.08 5.48 -0.68
N VAL A 39 -6.72 4.59 0.25
CA VAL A 39 -5.72 4.90 1.29
C VAL A 39 -4.34 5.19 0.68
N ILE A 40 -3.90 4.42 -0.33
CA ILE A 40 -2.65 4.69 -1.04
C ILE A 40 -2.69 6.05 -1.75
N LEU A 41 -3.82 6.40 -2.38
CA LEU A 41 -4.00 7.70 -3.04
C LEU A 41 -4.02 8.86 -2.03
N GLY A 42 -4.62 8.66 -0.84
CA GLY A 42 -4.57 9.61 0.27
C GLY A 42 -3.14 9.85 0.75
N TYR A 43 -2.33 8.79 0.86
CA TYR A 43 -0.90 8.92 1.17
C TYR A 43 -0.13 9.66 0.07
N ARG A 44 -0.36 9.34 -1.21
CA ARG A 44 0.28 10.02 -2.34
C ARG A 44 0.01 11.53 -2.34
N ALA A 45 -1.22 11.91 -2.01
CA ALA A 45 -1.65 13.31 -1.89
C ALA A 45 -1.13 14.00 -0.62
N GLY A 46 -0.45 13.29 0.28
CA GLY A 46 0.02 13.83 1.56
C GLY A 46 -1.08 14.04 2.61
N ARG A 47 -2.28 13.51 2.38
CA ARG A 47 -3.42 13.60 3.31
C ARG A 47 -3.38 12.55 4.41
N LEU A 48 -2.70 11.43 4.15
CA LEU A 48 -2.54 10.32 5.10
C LEU A 48 -1.05 10.03 5.33
N PRO A 49 -0.68 9.55 6.53
CA PRO A 49 0.67 9.06 6.79
C PRO A 49 0.92 7.74 6.07
N ILE A 50 2.20 7.38 5.85
CA ILE A 50 2.57 6.08 5.26
C ILE A 50 2.11 4.89 6.12
N LEU A 51 1.91 5.10 7.41
CA LEU A 51 1.40 4.08 8.32
C LEU A 51 -0.01 3.62 7.94
N ALA A 52 -0.84 4.49 7.35
CA ALA A 52 -2.22 4.15 6.98
C ALA A 52 -2.30 2.98 5.96
N PRO A 53 -1.66 3.04 4.78
CA PRO A 53 -1.68 1.91 3.84
C PRO A 53 -0.98 0.67 4.40
N LEU A 54 0.05 0.81 5.24
CA LEU A 54 0.77 -0.33 5.84
C LEU A 54 -0.09 -1.08 6.87
N THR A 55 -0.78 -0.34 7.75
CA THR A 55 -1.69 -0.93 8.73
C THR A 55 -2.85 -1.64 8.04
N LEU A 56 -3.44 -1.02 7.01
CA LEU A 56 -4.55 -1.62 6.28
C LEU A 56 -4.14 -2.89 5.54
N LEU A 57 -2.96 -2.90 4.91
CA LEU A 57 -2.40 -4.09 4.29
C LEU A 57 -2.19 -5.22 5.31
N LYS A 58 -1.59 -4.91 6.48
CA LYS A 58 -1.36 -5.89 7.55
C LYS A 58 -2.68 -6.50 8.05
N HIS A 59 -3.70 -5.67 8.21
CA HIS A 59 -5.03 -6.09 8.63
C HIS A 59 -5.63 -7.10 7.63
N TYR A 60 -5.64 -6.78 6.33
CA TYR A 60 -6.19 -7.71 5.34
C TYR A 60 -5.41 -9.02 5.25
N LEU A 61 -4.07 -8.99 5.32
CA LEU A 61 -3.27 -10.22 5.28
C LEU A 61 -3.50 -11.11 6.51
N ALA A 62 -3.79 -10.53 7.67
CA ALA A 62 -4.17 -11.29 8.86
C ALA A 62 -5.57 -11.92 8.71
N GLU A 63 -6.53 -11.22 8.10
CA GLU A 63 -7.87 -11.73 7.84
C GLU A 63 -7.91 -12.86 6.81
N THR A 64 -7.04 -12.82 5.79
CA THR A 64 -7.02 -13.86 4.74
C THR A 64 -6.27 -15.14 5.15
N SER A 65 -5.67 -15.18 6.34
CA SER A 65 -4.94 -16.36 6.84
C SER A 65 -5.83 -17.37 7.59
N GLY A 66 -7.15 -17.22 7.51
CA GLY A 66 -8.16 -18.09 8.13
C GLY A 66 -8.95 -18.91 7.11
#